data_AF-A0A349M8L3-F1
#
_entry.id   AF-A0A349M8L3-F1
#
_cell.length_a   1.000
_cell.length_b   1.000
_cell.length_c   1.000
_cell.angle_alpha   90.00
_cell.angle_beta   90.00
_cell.angle_gamma   90.00
#
_symmetry.space_group_name_H-M   'P 1'
#
loop_
_entity.id
_entity.type
_entity.pdbx_description
1 polymer ?
#
loop_
_entity_poly.entity_id
_entity_poly.type
_entity_poly.pdbx_seq_one_letter_code
_entity_poly.pdbx_strand_id
1 'polypeptide(L)' 'MNAILKVILAVYNFFVGDLVILIGITLTMVILALIYSVGALVPLRGASGLILIVGVLATLVATLGREVARPENKQKG' A
#
# COMPACT_ATOMS: atom_id res chain seq x y z
N MET A 1 12.47 -25.30 8.29
CA MET A 1 12.56 -23.89 7.85
C MET A 1 12.52 -23.00 9.10
N ASN A 2 13.58 -22.22 9.36
CA ASN A 2 13.66 -21.37 10.55
C ASN A 2 12.46 -20.43 10.65
N ALA A 3 11.92 -20.23 11.86
CA ALA A 3 10.75 -19.37 12.10
C ALA A 3 10.94 -17.94 11.57
N ILE A 4 12.15 -17.38 11.74
CA ILE A 4 12.54 -16.06 11.24
C ILE A 4 12.34 -15.98 9.72
N LEU A 5 12.74 -17.02 8.99
CA LEU A 5 12.65 -17.09 7.52
C LEU A 5 11.19 -17.11 7.05
N LYS A 6 10.30 -17.73 7.82
CA LYS A 6 8.85 -17.72 7.52
C LYS A 6 8.25 -16.32 7.65
N VAL A 7 8.62 -15.59 8.71
CA VAL A 7 8.14 -14.22 8.92
C VAL A 7 8.63 -13.30 7.80
N ILE A 8 9.92 -13.37 7.44
CA ILE A 8 10.48 -12.57 6.34
C ILE A 8 9.77 -12.89 5.02
N LEU A 9 9.54 -14.18 4.72
CA LEU A 9 8.85 -14.58 3.50
C LEU A 9 7.40 -14.10 3.47
N ALA A 10 6.69 -14.15 4.59
CA ALA A 10 5.33 -13.64 4.70
C ALA A 10 5.27 -12.13 4.46
N VAL A 11 6.21 -11.37 5.02
CA VAL A 11 6.33 -9.92 4.80
C VAL A 11 6.65 -9.64 3.33
N TYR A 12 7.58 -10.37 2.73
CA TYR A 12 7.90 -10.22 1.31
C TYR A 12 6.67 -10.49 0.42
N ASN A 13 5.95 -11.58 0.69
CA ASN A 13 4.78 -11.96 -0.08
C ASN A 13 3.62 -10.98 0.12
N PHE A 14 3.54 -10.33 1.28
CA PHE A 14 2.62 -9.23 1.55
C PHE A 14 2.96 -7.99 0.69
N PHE A 15 4.21 -7.52 0.71
CA PHE A 15 4.61 -6.31 -0.03
C PHE A 15 4.64 -6.49 -1.54
N VAL A 16 5.13 -7.64 -2.02
CA VAL A 16 5.38 -7.90 -3.45
C VAL A 16 4.25 -8.68 -4.09
N GLY A 17 3.59 -9.56 -3.34
CA GLY A 17 2.51 -10.42 -3.84
C GLY A 17 1.12 -9.80 -3.77
N ASP A 18 0.93 -8.67 -3.08
CA ASP A 18 -0.38 -8.06 -2.93
C ASP A 18 -0.68 -6.99 -4.00
N LEU A 19 -1.65 -7.30 -4.87
CA LEU A 19 -2.13 -6.41 -5.94
C LEU A 19 -2.72 -5.08 -5.41
N VAL A 20 -3.28 -5.06 -4.19
CA VAL A 20 -3.82 -3.85 -3.55
C VAL A 20 -2.72 -2.86 -3.23
N ILE A 21 -1.56 -3.35 -2.75
CA ILE A 21 -0.39 -2.49 -2.55
C ILE A 21 0.06 -1.89 -3.87
N LEU A 22 0.16 -2.72 -4.91
CA LEU A 22 0.55 -2.24 -6.24
C LEU A 22 -0.39 -1.13 -6.73
N ILE A 23 -1.70 -1.37 -6.70
CA ILE A 23 -2.71 -0.39 -7.14
C ILE A 23 -2.66 0.88 -6.29
N GLY A 24 -2.60 0.76 -4.97
CA GLY A 24 -2.61 1.91 -4.07
C GLY A 24 -1.37 2.80 -4.23
N ILE A 25 -0.19 2.20 -4.38
CA ILE A 25 1.05 2.95 -4.64
C ILE A 25 1.03 3.58 -6.03
N THR A 26 0.60 2.85 -7.07
CA THR A 26 0.48 3.40 -8.43
C THR A 26 -0.49 4.59 -8.45
N LEU A 27 -1.65 4.48 -7.80
CA LEU A 27 -2.62 5.57 -7.71
C LEU A 27 -2.04 6.80 -7.00
N THR A 28 -1.33 6.58 -5.89
CA THR A 28 -0.65 7.67 -5.16
C THR A 28 0.37 8.38 -6.04
N MET A 29 1.16 7.62 -6.81
CA MET A 29 2.14 8.19 -7.75
C MET A 29 1.48 8.96 -8.90
N VAL A 30 0.35 8.47 -9.43
CA VAL A 30 -0.42 9.18 -10.45
C VAL A 30 -0.97 10.50 -9.91
N ILE A 31 -1.50 10.51 -8.69
CA ILE A 31 -2.00 11.73 -8.03
C ILE A 31 -0.88 12.76 -7.89
N LEU A 32 0.29 12.34 -7.41
CA LEU A 32 1.44 13.24 -7.34
C LEU A 32 1.87 13.75 -8.70
N ALA A 33 1.96 12.87 -9.71
CA ALA A 33 2.31 13.27 -11.06
C ALA A 33 1.36 14.36 -11.57
N LEU A 34 0.04 14.21 -11.35
CA LEU A 34 -0.96 15.22 -11.68
C LEU A 34 -0.74 16.55 -10.93
N ILE A 35 -0.41 16.51 -9.65
CA ILE A 35 -0.10 17.71 -8.85
C ILE A 35 1.11 18.47 -9.43
N TYR A 36 2.11 17.75 -9.96
CA TYR A 36 3.27 18.35 -10.59
C TYR A 36 3.03 18.77 -12.05
N SER A 37 2.12 18.13 -12.77
CA SER A 37 1.79 18.46 -14.17
C SER A 37 0.78 19.59 -14.32
N VAL A 38 -0.14 19.78 -13.36
CA VAL A 38 -1.23 20.76 -13.47
C VAL A 38 -0.90 22.04 -12.68
N GLY A 39 -0.86 23.18 -13.38
CA GLY A 39 -0.53 24.48 -12.79
C GLY A 39 -1.49 24.94 -11.68
N ALA A 40 -2.77 24.56 -11.76
CA ALA A 40 -3.76 24.88 -10.73
C ALA A 40 -3.48 24.19 -9.37
N LEU A 41 -2.69 23.11 -9.35
CA LEU A 41 -2.33 22.35 -8.16
C LEU A 41 -0.97 22.75 -7.56
N VAL A 42 -0.34 23.82 -8.07
CA VAL A 42 0.91 24.40 -7.53
C VAL A 42 0.90 24.59 -6.01
N PRO A 43 -0.12 25.19 -5.35
CA PRO A 43 -0.11 25.35 -3.90
C PRO A 43 -0.11 24.02 -3.14
N LEU A 44 -0.60 22.94 -3.76
CA LEU A 44 -0.65 21.60 -3.15
C LEU A 44 0.67 20.85 -3.23
N ARG A 45 1.64 21.31 -4.05
CA ARG A 45 2.97 20.68 -4.17
C ARG A 45 3.72 20.65 -2.85
N GLY A 46 3.53 21.66 -1.99
CA GLY A 46 4.11 21.69 -0.64
C GLY A 46 3.60 20.59 0.29
N ALA A 47 2.40 20.07 0.02
CA ALA A 47 1.80 18.96 0.77
C ALA A 47 2.07 17.59 0.14
N SER A 48 2.83 17.50 -0.97
CA SER A 48 3.13 16.24 -1.67
C SER A 48 3.71 15.15 -0.76
N GLY A 49 4.58 15.52 0.19
CA GLY A 49 5.12 14.60 1.19
C GLY A 49 4.04 14.02 2.10
N LEU A 50 3.07 14.83 2.54
CA LEU A 50 1.94 14.34 3.34
C LEU A 50 1.01 13.44 2.52
N ILE A 51 0.78 13.78 1.25
CA ILE A 51 -0.04 12.97 0.34
C ILE A 51 0.60 11.58 0.15
N LEU A 52 1.93 11.52 0.02
CA LEU A 52 2.66 10.24 -0.01
C LEU A 52 2.47 9.44 1.26
N ILE A 53 2.69 10.05 2.43
CA ILE A 53 2.57 9.38 3.73
C ILE A 53 1.15 8.83 3.90
N VAL A 54 0.14 9.65 3.68
CA VAL A 54 -1.27 9.26 3.83
C VAL A 54 -1.65 8.19 2.80
N GLY A 55 -1.24 8.33 1.55
CA GLY A 55 -1.51 7.35 0.48
C GLY A 55 -0.89 5.97 0.76
N VAL A 56 0.36 5.95 1.22
CA VAL A 56 1.05 4.72 1.62
C VAL A 56 0.37 4.09 2.83
N LEU A 57 0.09 4.88 3.89
CA LEU A 57 -0.57 4.37 5.09
C LEU A 57 -1.95 3.80 4.78
N ALA A 58 -2.77 4.52 4.00
CA ALA A 58 -4.08 4.05 3.59
C ALA A 58 -4.00 2.73 2.80
N THR A 59 -3.01 2.62 1.90
CA THR A 59 -2.77 1.42 1.10
C THR A 59 -2.36 0.24 1.99
N LEU A 60 -1.46 0.45 2.95
CA LEU A 60 -1.03 -0.59 3.89
C LEU A 60 -2.17 -1.05 4.79
N VAL A 61 -2.96 -0.11 5.33
CA VAL A 61 -4.13 -0.43 6.16
C VAL A 61 -5.17 -1.21 5.37
N ALA A 62 -5.46 -0.80 4.13
CA ALA A 62 -6.38 -1.51 3.25
C ALA A 62 -5.89 -2.94 2.96
N THR A 63 -4.59 -3.11 2.73
CA THR A 63 -4.00 -4.41 2.43
C THR A 63 -3.99 -5.33 3.66
N LEU A 64 -3.53 -4.83 4.82
CA LEU A 64 -3.57 -5.57 6.07
C LEU A 64 -5.01 -5.94 6.45
N GLY A 65 -5.95 -5.02 6.29
CA GLY A 65 -7.37 -5.28 6.53
C GLY A 65 -7.91 -6.38 5.63
N ARG A 66 -7.52 -6.39 4.35
CA ARG A 66 -7.91 -7.44 3.40
C ARG A 66 -7.32 -8.80 3.77
N GLU A 67 -6.04 -8.85 4.12
CA GLU A 67 -5.37 -10.11 4.50
C GLU A 67 -5.90 -10.66 5.83
N VAL A 68 -6.18 -9.81 6.83
CA VAL A 68 -6.82 -10.22 8.09
C VAL A 68 -8.25 -10.71 7.87
N ALA A 69 -9.00 -10.09 6.94
CA ALA A 69 -10.35 -10.49 6.60
C ALA A 69 -10.41 -11.70 5.64
N ARG A 70 -9.28 -12.14 5.07
CA ARG A 70 -9.24 -13.22 4.09
C ARG A 70 -9.52 -14.56 4.78
N PRO A 71 -10.56 -15.30 4.37
CA PRO A 71 -11.08 -16.44 5.13
C PRO A 71 -10.26 -17.74 4.97
N GLU A 72 -8.98 -17.68 4.65
CA GLU A 72 -8.11 -18.88 4.58
C GLU A 72 -8.03 -19.61 5.94
N ASN A 73 -8.34 -18.92 7.04
CA ASN A 73 -8.42 -19.50 8.38
C ASN A 73 -9.79 -20.14 8.73
N LYS A 74 -10.75 -20.25 7.80
CA LYS A 74 -12.08 -20.87 8.03
C LYS A 74 -12.27 -22.27 7.46
N GLN A 75 -11.23 -22.91 6.90
CA GLN A 75 -11.33 -24.29 6.39
C GLN A 75 -10.60 -25.35 7.24
N LYS A 76 -10.25 -25.03 8.49
CA LYS A 76 -9.75 -26.00 9.48
C LYS A 76 -10.45 -25.85 10.83
N GLY A 77 -11.76 -25.64 10.79
CA GLY A 77 -12.66 -25.78 11.94
C GLY A 77 -13.42 -27.08 11.82
#